data_AF-A0A3P7LCF2-F1
#
_entry.id   AF-A0A3P7LCF2-F1
#
_cell.length_a   1.000
_cell.length_b   1.000
_cell.length_c   1.000
_cell.angle_alpha   90.00
_cell.angle_beta   90.00
_cell.angle_gamma   90.00
#
_symmetry.space_group_name_H-M   'P 1'
#
loop_
_entity.id
_entity.type
_entity.pdbx_description
1 polymer ?
#
loop_
_entity_poly.entity_id
_entity_poly.type
_entity_poly.pdbx_seq_one_letter_code
_entity_poly.pdbx_strand_id
1 'polypeptide(L)'
;MQDLNEYFFDRHRSAFESILYIYQSGGRVKRPESIPIDVFLREMRFFQMGDQLVEEFWISEGYEKPTEAVMPTNKTQRRLWELMEYPDSSLAARIVAFISIAVIVVADASKSNSSMSFAVLRVLRLVRVFRIFKLSRHSVGLQILGKTFKASVQEFCLLIFFMVIALVLFSSGIYFAEQGEPSSKFTSIPASFWFVLVTMTTVGYGDLVPLSPQGKIVGSMCALIGVLTLALPVPIIVSLIY
;
A
#
# COMPACT_ATOMS: atom_id res chain seq x y z
N MET A 1 2.25 62.79 4.68
CA MET A 1 2.38 61.55 5.46
C MET A 1 3.23 60.56 4.67
N GLN A 2 4.48 60.94 4.40
CA GLN A 2 5.50 60.12 3.75
C GLN A 2 6.75 60.41 4.55
N ASP A 3 7.07 59.63 5.59
CA ASP A 3 8.35 59.69 6.32
C ASP A 3 8.48 58.53 7.34
N LEU A 4 8.05 57.33 6.95
CA LEU A 4 8.49 56.11 7.62
C LEU A 4 9.18 55.27 6.55
N ASN A 5 10.46 54.94 6.76
CA ASN A 5 11.26 54.09 5.90
C ASN A 5 10.83 52.62 6.06
N GLU A 6 9.54 52.36 5.88
CA GLU A 6 8.88 51.08 6.11
C GLU A 6 8.04 50.70 4.89
N TYR A 7 8.01 49.40 4.59
CA TYR A 7 7.17 48.86 3.53
C TYR A 7 5.87 48.37 4.16
N PHE A 8 4.75 49.02 3.82
CA PHE A 8 3.43 48.61 4.28
C PHE A 8 2.80 47.60 3.31
N PHE A 9 2.34 46.47 3.86
CA PHE A 9 1.61 45.44 3.12
C PHE A 9 0.28 45.14 3.82
N ASP A 10 -0.84 45.40 3.15
CA ASP A 10 -2.18 45.04 3.63
C ASP A 10 -2.48 43.56 3.32
N ARG A 11 -1.88 42.66 4.12
CA ARG A 11 -1.75 41.22 3.84
C ARG A 11 -1.90 40.37 5.11
N HIS A 12 -1.92 39.06 4.94
CA HIS A 12 -2.09 38.14 6.05
C HIS A 12 -0.90 38.17 7.03
N ARG A 13 -1.07 38.85 8.16
CA ARG A 13 -0.02 39.12 9.16
C ARG A 13 0.74 37.87 9.60
N SER A 14 0.02 36.81 9.97
CA SER A 14 0.65 35.58 10.49
C SER A 14 1.41 34.79 9.42
N ALA A 15 1.09 34.99 8.13
CA ALA A 15 1.82 34.35 7.04
C ALA A 15 3.16 35.05 6.80
N PHE A 16 3.20 36.37 7.00
CA PHE A 16 4.39 37.19 6.79
C PHE A 16 5.56 36.77 7.67
N GLU A 17 5.31 36.32 8.90
CA GLU A 17 6.38 35.80 9.79
C GLU A 17 7.10 34.61 9.17
N SER A 18 6.36 33.67 8.59
CA SER A 18 6.92 32.53 7.86
C SER A 18 7.61 32.96 6.56
N ILE A 19 7.03 33.91 5.82
CA ILE A 19 7.66 34.47 4.61
C ILE A 19 9.01 35.11 4.94
N LEU A 20 9.08 35.88 6.03
CA LEU A 20 10.31 36.51 6.48
C LEU A 20 11.33 35.46 6.93
N TYR A 21 10.89 34.41 7.62
CA TYR A 21 11.74 33.30 8.01
C TYR A 21 12.37 32.58 6.80
N ILE A 22 11.66 32.45 5.68
CA ILE A 22 12.22 31.87 4.44
C ILE A 22 13.44 32.67 3.98
N TYR A 23 13.33 34.01 3.96
CA TYR A 23 14.44 34.88 3.61
C TYR A 23 15.60 34.79 4.62
N GLN A 24 15.29 34.77 5.93
CA GLN A 24 16.30 34.73 6.99
C GLN A 24 17.05 33.38 7.05
N SER A 25 16.37 32.28 6.76
CA SER A 25 16.92 30.92 6.80
C SER A 25 17.65 30.53 5.52
N GLY A 26 17.62 31.37 4.48
CA GLY A 26 18.22 31.09 3.18
C GLY A 26 17.42 30.08 2.34
N GLY A 27 16.10 30.00 2.54
CA GLY A 27 15.21 29.18 1.71
C GLY A 27 14.43 28.08 2.43
N ARG A 28 14.48 27.97 3.77
CA ARG A 28 13.70 26.95 4.47
C ARG A 28 12.23 27.35 4.56
N VAL A 29 11.36 26.58 3.92
CA VAL A 29 9.92 26.81 3.97
C VAL A 29 9.29 26.07 5.15
N LYS A 30 8.56 26.82 5.99
CA LYS A 30 7.75 26.24 7.07
C LYS A 30 6.46 27.04 7.22
N ARG A 31 5.34 26.41 6.87
CA ARG A 31 4.01 26.99 7.04
C ARG A 31 3.54 26.86 8.50
N PRO A 32 2.89 27.87 9.08
CA PRO A 32 2.23 27.74 10.37
C PRO A 32 0.96 26.89 10.23
N GLU A 33 0.74 25.96 11.17
CA GLU A 33 -0.41 25.05 11.13
C GLU A 33 -1.77 25.77 11.13
N SER A 34 -1.83 26.97 11.70
CA SER A 34 -3.03 27.81 11.75
C SER A 34 -3.47 28.39 10.40
N ILE A 35 -2.62 28.35 9.37
CA ILE A 35 -2.86 29.01 8.09
C ILE A 35 -3.18 27.96 7.02
N PRO A 36 -4.33 28.04 6.34
CA PRO A 36 -4.63 27.16 5.21
C PRO A 36 -3.57 27.20 4.09
N ILE A 37 -3.34 26.06 3.44
CA ILE A 37 -2.33 25.89 2.39
C ILE A 37 -2.53 26.90 1.25
N ASP A 38 -3.77 27.13 0.83
CA ASP A 38 -4.12 28.03 -0.27
C ASP A 38 -3.82 29.52 0.06
N VAL A 39 -4.01 29.92 1.32
CA VAL A 39 -3.67 31.26 1.80
C VAL A 39 -2.16 31.43 1.80
N PHE A 40 -1.42 30.46 2.34
CA PHE A 40 0.04 30.51 2.38
C PHE A 40 0.67 30.52 0.98
N LEU A 41 0.15 29.72 0.04
CA LEU A 41 0.58 29.72 -1.36
C LEU A 41 0.33 31.06 -2.06
N ARG A 42 -0.81 31.73 -1.77
CA ARG A 42 -1.08 33.07 -2.30
C ARG A 42 -0.08 34.10 -1.77
N GLU A 43 0.36 33.95 -0.52
CA GLU A 43 1.42 34.79 0.06
C GLU A 43 2.77 34.51 -0.61
N MET A 44 3.19 33.25 -0.73
CA MET A 44 4.43 32.89 -1.42
C MET A 44 4.48 33.42 -2.86
N ARG A 45 3.40 33.28 -3.64
CA ARG A 45 3.34 33.80 -5.02
C ARG A 45 3.43 35.31 -5.07
N PHE A 46 2.77 36.02 -4.15
CA PHE A 46 2.81 37.48 -4.14
C PHE A 46 4.20 38.02 -3.82
N PHE A 47 4.90 37.41 -2.87
CA PHE A 47 6.29 37.75 -2.57
C PHE A 47 7.27 37.19 -3.61
N GLN A 48 6.75 36.66 -4.73
CA GLN A 48 7.52 36.12 -5.85
C GLN A 48 8.56 35.09 -5.40
N MET A 49 8.19 34.26 -4.41
CA MET A 49 8.98 33.10 -4.04
C MET A 49 9.12 32.22 -5.28
N GLY A 50 10.35 31.95 -5.69
CA GLY A 50 10.63 31.21 -6.92
C GLY A 50 9.95 29.83 -6.94
N ASP A 51 9.71 29.30 -8.13
CA ASP A 51 9.03 28.01 -8.32
C ASP A 51 9.69 26.86 -7.54
N GLN A 52 11.00 26.93 -7.32
CA GLN A 52 11.77 25.97 -6.50
C GLN A 52 11.32 25.95 -5.04
N LEU A 53 11.07 27.11 -4.42
CA LEU A 53 10.62 27.20 -3.03
C LEU A 53 9.17 26.74 -2.89
N VAL A 54 8.34 27.02 -3.89
CA VAL A 54 6.97 26.51 -3.95
C VAL A 54 6.98 24.99 -4.09
N GLU A 55 7.90 24.43 -4.87
CA GLU A 55 8.09 22.97 -5.00
C GLU A 55 8.55 22.33 -3.69
N GLU A 56 9.55 22.91 -3.02
CA GLU A 56 10.01 22.46 -1.71
C GLU A 56 8.90 22.53 -0.65
N PHE A 57 8.06 23.57 -0.71
CA PHE A 57 6.86 23.68 0.12
C PHE A 57 5.88 22.53 -0.11
N TRP A 58 5.53 22.22 -1.37
CA TRP A 58 4.63 21.10 -1.68
C TRP A 58 5.18 19.77 -1.15
N ILE A 59 6.48 19.52 -1.32
CA ILE A 59 7.15 18.32 -0.80
C ILE A 59 7.08 18.29 0.74
N SER A 60 7.32 19.43 1.41
CA SER A 60 7.26 19.52 2.87
C SER A 60 5.86 19.27 3.46
N GLU A 61 4.81 19.59 2.70
CA GLU A 61 3.41 19.33 3.04
C GLU A 61 2.96 17.91 2.65
N GLY A 62 3.85 17.08 2.09
CA GLY A 62 3.55 15.70 1.70
C GLY A 62 2.93 15.53 0.31
N TYR A 63 2.93 16.58 -0.52
CA TYR A 63 2.48 16.50 -1.90
C TYR A 63 3.67 16.24 -2.83
N GLU A 64 3.76 15.03 -3.39
CA GLU A 64 4.64 14.75 -4.51
C GLU A 64 4.05 15.34 -5.79
N LYS A 65 4.83 16.16 -6.52
CA LYS A 65 4.46 16.61 -7.86
C LYS A 65 4.21 15.36 -8.72
N PRO A 66 3.07 15.26 -9.43
CA PRO A 66 2.86 14.14 -10.34
C PRO A 66 3.98 14.14 -11.38
N THR A 67 4.70 13.03 -11.50
CA THR A 67 5.75 12.85 -12.49
C THR A 67 5.23 13.31 -13.85
N GLU A 68 5.79 14.39 -14.39
CA GLU A 68 5.39 14.88 -15.71
C GLU A 68 5.74 13.79 -16.72
N ALA A 69 4.72 13.14 -17.29
CA ALA A 69 4.92 12.11 -18.30
C ALA A 69 5.60 12.78 -19.51
N VAL A 70 6.84 12.37 -19.80
CA VAL A 70 7.59 12.89 -20.94
C VAL A 70 6.88 12.46 -22.21
N MET A 71 6.10 13.37 -22.80
CA MET A 71 5.30 13.03 -23.98
C MET A 71 6.22 12.86 -25.20
N PRO A 72 6.06 11.79 -25.98
CA PRO A 72 6.83 11.61 -27.20
C PRO A 72 6.53 12.77 -28.17
N THR A 73 7.59 13.29 -28.80
CA THR A 73 7.56 14.53 -29.60
C THR A 73 6.67 14.43 -30.85
N ASN A 74 6.49 13.22 -31.38
CA ASN A 74 5.73 12.98 -32.60
C ASN A 74 4.21 12.83 -32.34
N LYS A 75 3.37 13.51 -33.13
CA LYS A 75 1.90 13.49 -33.01
C LYS A 75 1.29 12.08 -33.04
N THR A 76 1.83 11.18 -33.86
CA THR A 76 1.34 9.79 -33.98
C THR A 76 1.75 8.94 -32.80
N GLN A 77 2.99 9.10 -32.31
CA GLN A 77 3.47 8.43 -31.10
C GLN A 77 2.74 8.91 -29.86
N ARG A 78 2.43 10.20 -29.77
CA ARG A 78 1.65 10.79 -28.67
C ARG A 78 0.22 10.25 -28.66
N ARG A 79 -0.45 10.15 -29.81
CA ARG A 79 -1.78 9.52 -29.90
C ARG A 79 -1.75 8.04 -29.53
N LEU A 80 -0.72 7.29 -29.92
CA LEU A 80 -0.57 5.87 -29.57
C LEU A 80 -0.28 5.70 -28.08
N TRP A 81 0.56 6.57 -27.53
CA TRP A 81 0.91 6.62 -26.11
C TRP A 81 -0.33 6.94 -25.25
N GLU A 82 -1.11 7.95 -25.64
CA GLU A 82 -2.40 8.31 -25.03
C GLU A 82 -3.39 7.14 -25.07
N LEU A 83 -3.46 6.40 -26.18
CA LEU A 83 -4.32 5.23 -26.36
C LEU A 83 -3.98 4.08 -25.38
N MET A 84 -2.69 3.88 -25.09
CA MET A 84 -2.19 2.79 -24.26
C MET A 84 -2.19 3.14 -22.76
N GLU A 85 -1.84 4.38 -22.42
CA GLU A 85 -1.76 4.84 -21.04
C GLU A 85 -3.14 5.19 -20.47
N TYR A 86 -4.04 5.76 -21.30
CA TYR A 86 -5.41 6.15 -20.91
C TYR A 86 -6.46 5.42 -21.78
N PRO A 87 -6.90 4.21 -21.39
CA PRO A 87 -7.80 3.39 -22.19
C PRO A 87 -9.26 3.90 -22.18
N ASP A 88 -9.56 4.91 -21.37
CA ASP A 88 -10.84 5.63 -21.36
C ASP A 88 -10.90 6.79 -22.35
N SER A 89 -9.76 7.19 -22.93
CA SER A 89 -9.69 8.36 -23.81
C SER A 89 -10.38 8.16 -25.17
N SER A 90 -10.52 6.90 -25.63
CA SER A 90 -10.97 6.59 -26.98
C SER A 90 -11.77 5.29 -27.05
N LEU A 91 -12.84 5.29 -27.86
CA LEU A 91 -13.64 4.10 -28.21
C LEU A 91 -12.77 2.93 -28.70
N ALA A 92 -11.67 3.20 -29.39
CA ALA A 92 -10.74 2.17 -29.85
C ALA A 92 -10.04 1.43 -28.71
N ALA A 93 -9.67 2.11 -27.63
CA ALA A 93 -9.04 1.48 -26.47
C ALA A 93 -10.02 0.62 -25.67
N ARG A 94 -11.30 1.01 -25.61
CA ARG A 94 -12.39 0.18 -25.08
C ARG A 94 -12.58 -1.08 -25.92
N ILE A 95 -12.57 -0.97 -27.25
CA ILE A 95 -12.67 -2.12 -28.17
C ILE A 95 -11.49 -3.09 -27.97
N VAL A 96 -10.25 -2.60 -27.84
CA VAL A 96 -9.08 -3.46 -27.56
C VAL A 96 -9.22 -4.19 -26.21
N ALA A 97 -9.75 -3.53 -25.18
CA ALA A 97 -10.04 -4.16 -23.90
C ALA A 97 -11.10 -5.27 -24.03
N PHE A 98 -12.18 -5.03 -24.78
CA PHE A 98 -13.22 -6.03 -25.06
C PHE A 98 -12.71 -7.20 -25.90
N ILE A 99 -11.89 -6.96 -26.93
CA ILE A 99 -11.25 -8.01 -27.73
C ILE A 99 -10.34 -8.86 -26.84
N SER A 100 -9.58 -8.22 -25.95
CA SER A 100 -8.76 -8.93 -24.98
C SER A 100 -9.64 -9.83 -24.10
N ILE A 101 -10.82 -9.41 -23.66
CA ILE A 101 -11.81 -10.22 -22.89
C ILE A 101 -12.41 -11.33 -23.73
N ALA A 102 -12.78 -11.04 -24.98
CA ALA A 102 -13.36 -12.03 -25.88
C ALA A 102 -12.38 -13.16 -26.22
N VAL A 103 -11.12 -12.84 -26.58
CA VAL A 103 -10.06 -13.84 -26.86
C VAL A 103 -9.86 -14.76 -25.66
N ILE A 104 -9.90 -14.18 -24.47
CA ILE A 104 -9.83 -14.90 -23.22
C ILE A 104 -11.06 -15.82 -23.09
N VAL A 105 -12.29 -15.31 -23.09
CA VAL A 105 -13.49 -16.15 -22.95
C VAL A 105 -13.54 -17.29 -23.97
N VAL A 106 -13.18 -17.01 -25.23
CA VAL A 106 -13.11 -18.01 -26.32
C VAL A 106 -12.05 -19.08 -26.05
N ALA A 107 -10.86 -18.72 -25.57
CA ALA A 107 -9.83 -19.68 -25.17
C ALA A 107 -10.23 -20.56 -23.96
N ASP A 108 -11.16 -20.10 -23.11
CA ASP A 108 -11.71 -20.94 -22.03
C ASP A 108 -12.82 -21.87 -22.50
N ALA A 109 -13.56 -21.48 -23.54
CA ALA A 109 -14.63 -22.26 -24.15
C ALA A 109 -14.09 -23.37 -25.07
N SER A 110 -12.95 -23.13 -25.72
CA SER A 110 -12.28 -24.11 -26.60
C SER A 110 -11.46 -25.12 -25.79
N LYS A 111 -12.13 -25.95 -24.98
CA LYS A 111 -11.51 -27.13 -24.35
C LYS A 111 -11.31 -28.22 -25.42
N SER A 112 -10.06 -28.44 -25.86
CA SER A 112 -9.65 -29.62 -26.62
C SER A 112 -8.74 -30.53 -25.80
N ASN A 113 -8.92 -31.84 -25.97
CA ASN A 113 -8.41 -32.95 -25.17
C ASN A 113 -6.90 -33.20 -25.31
N SER A 114 -6.10 -32.72 -24.34
CA SER A 114 -4.73 -33.23 -24.13
C SER A 114 -4.37 -33.30 -22.64
N SER A 115 -4.21 -34.53 -22.15
CA SER A 115 -4.24 -34.98 -20.76
C SER A 115 -3.10 -34.51 -19.85
N MET A 116 -2.04 -33.89 -20.38
CA MET A 116 -0.96 -33.30 -19.56
C MET A 116 -0.95 -31.76 -19.58
N SER A 117 -1.68 -31.14 -20.51
CA SER A 117 -1.78 -29.69 -20.66
C SER A 117 -2.90 -29.08 -19.81
N PHE A 118 -3.88 -29.87 -19.37
CA PHE A 118 -5.06 -29.35 -18.68
C PHE A 118 -4.79 -28.68 -17.34
N ALA A 119 -3.79 -29.11 -16.57
CA ALA A 119 -3.47 -28.47 -15.27
C ALA A 119 -2.89 -27.07 -15.48
N VAL A 120 -1.89 -26.95 -16.37
CA VAL A 120 -1.27 -25.68 -16.74
C VAL A 120 -2.29 -24.75 -17.40
N LEU A 121 -3.09 -25.25 -18.35
CA LEU A 121 -4.16 -24.49 -18.99
C LEU A 121 -5.24 -24.04 -17.99
N ARG A 122 -5.50 -24.81 -16.92
CA ARG A 122 -6.46 -24.45 -15.86
C ARG A 122 -5.90 -23.38 -14.92
N VAL A 123 -4.60 -23.43 -14.61
CA VAL A 123 -3.88 -22.38 -13.86
C VAL A 123 -3.75 -21.10 -14.69
N LEU A 124 -3.53 -21.19 -16.01
CA LEU A 124 -3.50 -20.03 -16.90
C LEU A 124 -4.84 -19.27 -16.98
N ARG A 125 -5.97 -19.89 -16.58
CA ARG A 125 -7.24 -19.16 -16.39
C ARG A 125 -7.19 -18.22 -15.19
N LEU A 126 -6.43 -18.54 -14.13
CA LEU A 126 -6.25 -17.65 -12.98
C LEU A 126 -5.51 -16.36 -13.37
N VAL A 127 -4.71 -16.38 -14.44
CA VAL A 127 -4.07 -15.16 -14.98
C VAL A 127 -5.11 -14.09 -15.36
N ARG A 128 -6.36 -14.49 -15.60
CA ARG A 128 -7.46 -13.58 -15.92
C ARG A 128 -7.99 -12.84 -14.71
N VAL A 129 -7.80 -13.36 -13.51
CA VAL A 129 -8.08 -12.65 -12.25
C VAL A 129 -7.22 -11.40 -12.16
N PHE A 130 -6.01 -11.38 -12.78
CA PHE A 130 -5.22 -10.16 -12.85
C PHE A 130 -5.90 -9.01 -13.61
N ARG A 131 -6.97 -9.28 -14.37
CA ARG A 131 -7.78 -8.21 -14.97
C ARG A 131 -8.52 -7.37 -13.95
N ILE A 132 -8.69 -7.87 -12.73
CA ILE A 132 -9.20 -7.06 -11.61
C ILE A 132 -8.24 -5.91 -11.28
N PHE A 133 -6.93 -6.07 -11.51
CA PHE A 133 -5.97 -4.96 -11.40
C PHE A 133 -6.20 -3.91 -12.48
N LYS A 134 -6.88 -4.21 -13.60
CA LYS A 134 -7.27 -3.17 -14.57
C LYS A 134 -8.31 -2.21 -13.98
N LEU A 135 -9.10 -2.63 -12.99
CA LEU A 135 -9.99 -1.74 -12.23
C LEU A 135 -9.22 -0.73 -11.38
N SER A 136 -7.95 -0.98 -11.06
CA SER A 136 -7.11 0.01 -10.35
C SER A 136 -6.89 1.27 -11.19
N ARG A 137 -6.92 1.16 -12.52
CA ARG A 137 -6.82 2.33 -13.40
C ARG A 137 -8.08 3.21 -13.35
N HIS A 138 -9.26 2.61 -13.12
CA HIS A 138 -10.54 3.33 -13.11
C HIS A 138 -11.00 3.74 -11.70
N SER A 139 -10.47 3.13 -10.64
CA SER A 139 -10.80 3.46 -9.25
C SER A 139 -9.66 4.24 -8.59
N VAL A 140 -9.86 5.54 -8.38
CA VAL A 140 -8.94 6.42 -7.63
C VAL A 140 -8.64 5.84 -6.24
N GLY A 141 -9.64 5.27 -5.57
CA GLY A 141 -9.46 4.62 -4.26
C GLY A 141 -8.50 3.42 -4.30
N LEU A 142 -8.50 2.64 -5.38
CA LEU A 142 -7.59 1.51 -5.54
C LEU A 142 -6.16 1.96 -5.91
N GLN A 143 -6.00 3.12 -6.55
CA GLN A 143 -4.68 3.74 -6.77
C GLN A 143 -4.06 4.26 -5.47
N ILE A 144 -4.87 4.92 -4.64
CA ILE A 144 -4.46 5.37 -3.31
C ILE A 144 -4.06 4.16 -2.48
N LEU A 145 -4.91 3.12 -2.41
CA LEU A 145 -4.61 1.88 -1.71
C LEU A 145 -3.29 1.25 -2.17
N GLY A 146 -3.00 1.26 -3.48
CA GLY A 146 -1.75 0.73 -4.03
C GLY A 146 -0.52 1.56 -3.64
N LYS A 147 -0.61 2.90 -3.68
CA LYS A 147 0.46 3.79 -3.21
C LYS A 147 0.71 3.60 -1.71
N THR A 148 -0.35 3.50 -0.91
CA THR A 148 -0.26 3.24 0.52
C THR A 148 0.33 1.87 0.80
N PHE A 149 -0.05 0.83 0.06
CA PHE A 149 0.56 -0.49 0.17
C PHE A 149 2.06 -0.43 -0.08
N LYS A 150 2.50 0.25 -1.14
CA LYS A 150 3.92 0.41 -1.46
C LYS A 150 4.68 1.13 -0.34
N ALA A 151 4.08 2.18 0.24
CA ALA A 151 4.65 2.87 1.40
C ALA A 151 4.73 1.96 2.63
N SER A 152 3.72 1.12 2.87
CA SER A 152 3.63 0.22 4.01
C SER A 152 4.32 -1.15 3.83
N VAL A 153 4.97 -1.41 2.67
CA VAL A 153 5.58 -2.72 2.37
C VAL A 153 6.63 -3.09 3.42
N GLN A 154 7.41 -2.12 3.88
CA GLN A 154 8.48 -2.37 4.85
C GLN A 154 7.92 -2.85 6.19
N GLU A 155 6.80 -2.27 6.63
CA GLU A 155 6.08 -2.59 7.86
C GLU A 155 5.41 -3.97 7.75
N PHE A 156 4.80 -4.27 6.60
CA PHE A 156 4.25 -5.60 6.32
C PHE A 156 5.34 -6.68 6.31
N CYS A 157 6.51 -6.40 5.73
CA CYS A 157 7.65 -7.32 5.75
C CYS A 157 8.11 -7.59 7.18
N LEU A 158 8.17 -6.56 8.04
CA LEU A 158 8.53 -6.69 9.44
C LEU A 158 7.49 -7.48 10.25
N LEU A 159 6.19 -7.30 9.99
CA LEU A 159 5.13 -8.12 10.59
C LEU A 159 5.28 -9.59 10.21
N ILE A 160 5.45 -9.88 8.91
CA ILE A 160 5.63 -11.26 8.42
C ILE A 160 6.88 -11.88 9.06
N PHE A 161 7.96 -11.11 9.21
CA PHE A 161 9.18 -11.58 9.87
C PHE A 161 8.92 -12.01 11.33
N PHE A 162 8.26 -11.19 12.14
CA PHE A 162 7.90 -11.57 13.51
C PHE A 162 6.92 -12.74 13.56
N MET A 163 5.96 -12.79 12.63
CA MET A 163 5.01 -13.89 12.53
C MET A 163 5.72 -15.21 12.20
N VAL A 164 6.71 -15.21 11.31
CA VAL A 164 7.50 -16.41 10.98
C VAL A 164 8.34 -16.89 12.17
N ILE A 165 8.96 -15.97 12.91
CA ILE A 165 9.72 -16.31 14.14
C ILE A 165 8.79 -16.98 15.15
N ALA A 166 7.65 -16.34 15.46
CA ALA A 166 6.67 -16.89 16.39
C ALA A 166 6.13 -18.24 15.90
N LEU A 167 5.86 -18.36 14.59
CA LEU A 167 5.39 -19.58 13.96
C LEU A 167 6.37 -20.74 14.19
N VAL A 168 7.67 -20.54 13.97
CA VAL A 168 8.68 -21.59 14.20
C VAL A 168 8.83 -21.91 15.70
N LEU A 169 8.86 -20.90 16.57
CA LEU A 169 9.04 -21.07 18.01
C LEU A 169 7.87 -21.83 18.66
N PHE A 170 6.64 -21.37 18.47
CA PHE A 170 5.47 -22.02 19.07
C PHE A 170 5.18 -23.39 18.46
N SER A 171 5.48 -23.58 17.17
CA SER A 171 5.28 -24.88 16.52
C SER A 171 6.26 -25.94 17.01
N SER A 172 7.48 -25.53 17.32
CA SER A 172 8.46 -26.40 17.99
C SER A 172 8.02 -26.68 19.42
N GLY A 173 7.62 -25.64 20.17
CA GLY A 173 7.16 -25.78 21.55
C GLY A 173 5.95 -26.71 21.71
N ILE A 174 4.95 -26.57 20.85
CA ILE A 174 3.73 -27.41 20.90
C ILE A 174 4.04 -28.86 20.50
N TYR A 175 4.91 -29.06 19.51
CA TYR A 175 5.31 -30.39 19.08
C TYR A 175 6.01 -31.16 20.21
N PHE A 176 6.97 -30.53 20.89
CA PHE A 176 7.65 -31.17 22.03
C PHE A 176 6.74 -31.36 23.24
N ALA A 177 5.81 -30.43 23.50
CA ALA A 177 4.83 -30.58 24.59
C ALA A 177 3.84 -31.73 24.36
N GLU A 178 3.54 -32.04 23.09
CA GLU A 178 2.54 -33.04 22.71
C GLU A 178 3.12 -34.42 22.34
N GLN A 179 4.44 -34.57 22.25
CA GLN A 179 5.09 -35.83 21.88
C GLN A 179 4.79 -37.01 22.84
N GLY A 180 4.38 -36.72 24.08
CA GLY A 180 4.02 -37.74 25.06
C GLY A 180 2.56 -38.23 25.01
N GLU A 181 1.71 -37.63 24.17
CA GLU A 181 0.28 -37.90 24.16
C GLU A 181 -0.13 -38.78 22.96
N PRO A 182 -0.61 -40.03 23.17
CA PRO A 182 -0.88 -40.98 22.10
C PRO A 182 -2.03 -40.57 21.16
N SER A 183 -2.93 -39.70 21.62
CA SER A 183 -4.04 -39.17 20.80
C SER A 183 -3.71 -37.85 20.10
N SER A 184 -2.45 -37.41 20.16
CA SER A 184 -2.04 -36.13 19.60
C SER A 184 -2.01 -36.15 18.07
N LYS A 185 -2.51 -35.07 17.45
CA LYS A 185 -2.47 -34.86 16.00
C LYS A 185 -1.24 -34.08 15.54
N PHE A 186 -0.34 -33.70 16.45
CA PHE A 186 0.87 -32.96 16.15
C PHE A 186 1.98 -33.89 15.63
N THR A 187 1.91 -34.26 14.35
CA THR A 187 2.80 -35.28 13.75
C THR A 187 4.21 -34.78 13.46
N SER A 188 4.37 -33.49 13.13
CA SER A 188 5.66 -32.88 12.78
C SER A 188 5.63 -31.38 13.02
N ILE A 189 6.80 -30.75 13.18
CA ILE A 189 6.90 -29.30 13.37
C ILE A 189 6.20 -28.52 12.24
N PRO A 190 6.36 -28.86 10.94
CA PRO A 190 5.63 -28.18 9.87
C PRO A 190 4.12 -28.43 9.89
N ALA A 191 3.66 -29.58 10.38
CA ALA A 191 2.22 -29.83 10.57
C ALA A 191 1.65 -28.93 11.69
N SER A 192 2.45 -28.66 12.73
CA SER A 192 2.11 -27.73 13.81
C SER A 192 2.01 -26.26 13.34
N PHE A 193 2.62 -25.90 12.21
CA PHE A 193 2.54 -24.53 11.65
C PHE A 193 1.09 -24.12 11.40
N TRP A 194 0.25 -25.05 10.95
CA TRP A 194 -1.16 -24.80 10.71
C TRP A 194 -1.89 -24.35 11.98
N PHE A 195 -1.69 -25.07 13.09
CA PHE A 195 -2.26 -24.70 14.38
C PHE A 195 -1.79 -23.33 14.84
N VAL A 196 -0.48 -23.10 14.84
CA VAL A 196 0.10 -21.84 15.32
C VAL A 196 -0.36 -20.66 14.47
N LEU A 197 -0.40 -20.79 13.14
CA LEU A 197 -0.88 -19.74 12.25
C LEU A 197 -2.35 -19.41 12.54
N VAL A 198 -3.21 -20.42 12.62
CA VAL A 198 -4.65 -20.27 12.90
C VAL A 198 -4.93 -19.71 14.30
N THR A 199 -4.12 -20.07 15.29
CA THR A 199 -4.22 -19.57 16.67
C THR A 199 -3.71 -18.13 16.77
N MET A 200 -2.56 -17.81 16.16
CA MET A 200 -2.03 -16.44 16.17
C MET A 200 -2.95 -15.45 15.45
N THR A 201 -3.59 -15.88 14.36
CA THR A 201 -4.60 -15.08 13.66
C THR A 201 -5.98 -15.12 14.31
N THR A 202 -6.12 -15.76 15.47
CA THR A 202 -7.39 -15.88 16.24
C THR A 202 -8.54 -16.56 15.49
N VAL A 203 -8.26 -17.29 14.41
CA VAL A 203 -9.29 -17.98 13.60
C VAL A 203 -9.82 -19.21 14.33
N GLY A 204 -8.92 -20.03 14.88
CA GLY A 204 -9.26 -21.15 15.76
C GLY A 204 -10.24 -22.18 15.19
N TYR A 205 -9.94 -22.79 14.04
CA TYR A 205 -10.82 -23.81 13.42
C TYR A 205 -11.15 -25.00 14.32
N GLY A 206 -10.27 -25.35 15.27
CA GLY A 206 -10.48 -26.44 16.23
C GLY A 206 -10.26 -27.85 15.68
N ASP A 207 -9.74 -27.96 14.46
CA ASP A 207 -9.36 -29.22 13.80
C ASP A 207 -8.11 -29.86 14.43
N LEU A 208 -7.19 -29.01 14.89
CA LEU A 208 -5.99 -29.35 15.64
C LEU A 208 -6.00 -28.60 17.00
N VAL A 209 -5.88 -29.32 18.11
CA VAL A 209 -5.85 -28.75 19.46
C VAL A 209 -4.90 -29.55 20.36
N PRO A 210 -4.15 -28.89 21.27
CA PRO A 210 -3.31 -29.58 22.23
C PRO A 210 -4.14 -30.28 23.30
N LEU A 211 -3.79 -31.52 23.57
CA LEU A 211 -4.46 -32.36 24.57
C LEU A 211 -3.73 -32.29 25.91
N SER A 212 -2.40 -32.23 25.88
CA SER A 212 -1.56 -32.20 27.07
C SER A 212 -1.72 -30.89 27.85
N PRO A 213 -1.57 -30.91 29.19
CA PRO A 213 -1.59 -29.70 30.00
C PRO A 213 -0.51 -28.69 29.58
N GLN A 214 0.68 -29.17 29.22
CA GLN A 214 1.80 -28.34 28.78
C GLN A 214 1.50 -27.70 27.41
N GLY A 215 0.92 -28.45 26.49
CA GLY A 215 0.52 -27.93 25.19
C GLY A 215 -0.55 -26.85 25.30
N LYS A 216 -1.47 -26.96 26.27
CA LYS A 216 -2.46 -25.90 26.55
C LYS A 216 -1.81 -24.60 27.05
N ILE A 217 -0.76 -24.68 27.86
CA ILE A 217 0.01 -23.50 28.30
C ILE A 217 0.73 -22.86 27.11
N VAL A 218 1.36 -23.66 26.26
CA VAL A 218 2.02 -23.16 25.05
C VAL A 218 1.01 -22.52 24.09
N GLY A 219 -0.16 -23.14 23.91
CA GLY A 219 -1.24 -22.63 23.09
C GLY A 219 -1.83 -21.31 23.61
N SER A 220 -1.99 -21.16 24.92
CA SER A 220 -2.48 -19.91 25.52
C SER A 220 -1.46 -18.77 25.37
N MET A 221 -0.17 -19.04 25.58
CA MET A 221 0.90 -18.08 25.32
C MET A 221 0.96 -17.68 23.84
N CYS A 222 0.80 -18.65 22.94
CA CYS A 222 0.76 -18.43 21.49
C CYS A 222 -0.38 -17.49 21.09
N ALA A 223 -1.58 -17.69 21.65
CA ALA A 223 -2.73 -16.82 21.36
C ALA A 223 -2.48 -15.38 21.83
N LEU A 224 -1.98 -15.19 23.06
CA LEU A 224 -1.68 -13.87 23.61
C LEU A 224 -0.60 -13.14 22.80
N ILE A 225 0.51 -13.81 22.51
CA ILE A 225 1.63 -13.24 21.75
C ILE A 225 1.22 -13.00 20.29
N GLY A 226 0.36 -13.84 19.72
CA GLY A 226 -0.19 -13.66 18.38
C GLY A 226 -0.99 -12.37 18.24
N VAL A 227 -1.93 -12.12 19.16
CA VAL A 227 -2.72 -10.88 19.19
C VAL A 227 -1.81 -9.66 19.34
N LEU A 228 -0.84 -9.70 20.25
CA LEU A 228 0.12 -8.60 20.43
C LEU A 228 0.94 -8.34 19.15
N THR A 229 1.42 -9.40 18.50
CA THR A 229 2.20 -9.30 17.25
C THR A 229 1.39 -8.66 16.12
N LEU A 230 0.10 -9.02 15.99
CA LEU A 230 -0.79 -8.44 14.98
C LEU A 230 -1.23 -7.01 15.34
N ALA A 231 -1.30 -6.65 16.62
CA ALA A 231 -1.75 -5.33 17.06
C ALA A 231 -0.70 -4.22 16.85
N LEU A 232 0.60 -4.55 16.86
CA LEU A 232 1.69 -3.55 16.76
C LEU A 232 1.80 -2.84 15.38
N PRO A 233 1.72 -3.52 14.23
CA PRO A 233 1.89 -2.86 12.92
C PRO A 233 0.60 -2.21 12.40
N VAL A 234 -0.58 -2.62 12.87
CA VAL A 234 -1.87 -2.11 12.36
C VAL A 234 -1.99 -0.59 12.54
N PRO A 235 -1.69 0.02 13.71
CA PRO A 235 -1.73 1.47 13.87
C PRO A 235 -0.79 2.23 12.94
N ILE A 236 0.40 1.67 12.66
CA ILE A 236 1.38 2.29 11.75
C ILE A 236 0.82 2.30 10.33
N ILE A 237 0.31 1.16 9.86
CA ILE A 237 -0.34 1.06 8.54
C ILE A 237 -1.53 2.02 8.46
N VAL A 238 -2.35 2.10 9.51
CA VAL A 238 -3.48 3.02 9.57
C VAL A 238 -3.02 4.48 9.51
N SER A 239 -1.95 4.85 10.22
CA SER A 239 -1.38 6.21 10.17
C SER A 239 -0.79 6.59 8.81
N LEU A 240 -0.42 5.60 7.98
CA LEU A 240 0.04 5.82 6.60
C LEU A 240 -1.13 5.94 5.61
N ILE A 241 -2.33 5.53 6.01
CA ILE A 241 -3.56 5.64 5.21
C ILE A 241 -4.23 7.01 5.40
N TYR A 242 -4.18 7.58 6.62
CA TYR A 242 -4.76 8.87 6.98
C TYR A 242 -3.78 10.03 6.75
#